data_AF-A0A518CXC2-F1
#
_entry.id   AF-A0A518CXC2-F1
#
_cell.length_a   1.000
_cell.length_b   1.000
_cell.length_c   1.000
_cell.angle_alpha   90.00
_cell.angle_beta   90.00
_cell.angle_gamma   90.00
#
_symmetry.space_group_name_H-M   'P 1'
#
loop_
_entity.id
_entity.type
_entity.pdbx_description
1 polymer ?
#
loop_
_entity_poly.entity_id
_entity_poly.type
_entity_poly.pdbx_seq_one_letter_code
_entity_poly.pdbx_strand_id
1 'polypeptide(L)'
;MKSAATLFAIVGVAALAGAATWFTLRAEPDAPPLDPEPAPALPTSFEPSQRRAIGVPEEAPATVVDGTAEWVRLNNDGVDALGAERVDDAIGLFERALAAALATDPDGTGDWSVLRSNLAEALARRAIAVWDAGEHALAIEDLARAVELDPERDDLARLLERWRQERAVEEAFASYSSQRFEIVFDGERAALLTGGAQRAIDVLEGAYGELWLFFGHDPVVVGGERIGVAFYTPEQFRDITGLGHWAGGAYDGRIRVPIEDFDGDEARWTSTLWHELTHAFLHDLIDGGPPGWLDEGLAQWLEPSRARDLERARATLTSEALLPLAALEGTLSGLSDAAVIRRAYAQALVFTDYLVRTFGEYVVRELLGALATGADMGARFEELVGFSLDTALGDLGDELDRD
;
A
#
# COMPACT_ATOMS: atom_id res chain seq x y z
N MET A 1 -57.92 59.09 -35.59
CA MET A 1 -57.28 59.85 -36.69
C MET A 1 -56.09 59.05 -37.21
N LYS A 2 -56.16 58.56 -38.47
CA LYS A 2 -55.09 58.08 -39.41
C LYS A 2 -54.03 57.10 -38.86
N SER A 3 -53.63 55.97 -39.46
CA SER A 3 -53.88 55.22 -40.71
C SER A 3 -53.28 53.81 -40.49
N ALA A 4 -53.96 52.70 -40.81
CA ALA A 4 -53.79 51.86 -42.01
C ALA A 4 -52.34 51.57 -42.46
N ALA A 5 -51.92 50.28 -42.45
CA ALA A 5 -51.52 49.50 -43.65
C ALA A 5 -50.68 48.23 -43.32
N THR A 6 -51.30 47.07 -43.56
CA THR A 6 -50.85 45.89 -44.35
C THR A 6 -49.34 45.72 -44.68
N LEU A 7 -48.74 44.54 -44.40
CA LEU A 7 -48.36 43.50 -45.39
C LEU A 7 -47.61 42.27 -44.79
N PHE A 8 -47.87 41.12 -45.41
CA PHE A 8 -47.26 39.79 -45.26
C PHE A 8 -45.73 39.75 -45.50
N ALA A 9 -45.01 38.86 -44.80
CA ALA A 9 -44.15 37.81 -45.39
C ALA A 9 -43.42 36.95 -44.32
N ILE A 10 -43.38 35.64 -44.58
CA ILE A 10 -42.69 34.57 -43.84
C ILE A 10 -41.18 34.57 -44.18
N VAL A 11 -40.30 34.58 -43.18
CA VAL A 11 -38.93 33.97 -43.10
C VAL A 11 -38.57 34.05 -41.60
N GLY A 12 -38.31 33.00 -40.84
CA GLY A 12 -37.27 31.99 -40.97
C GLY A 12 -36.59 31.88 -39.59
N VAL A 13 -36.41 30.65 -39.10
CA VAL A 13 -35.74 30.34 -37.83
C VAL A 13 -34.34 30.93 -37.84
N ALA A 14 -34.07 31.90 -36.94
CA ALA A 14 -32.75 32.50 -36.78
C ALA A 14 -32.03 31.85 -35.59
N ALA A 15 -30.96 31.15 -35.95
CA ALA A 15 -29.95 30.52 -35.11
C ALA A 15 -29.37 31.48 -34.06
N LEU A 16 -29.26 31.00 -32.82
CA LEU A 16 -28.32 31.52 -31.84
C LEU A 16 -26.93 30.94 -32.15
N ALA A 17 -26.13 31.72 -32.87
CA ALA A 17 -24.69 31.57 -32.93
C ALA A 17 -24.09 32.31 -31.73
N GLY A 18 -23.40 31.59 -30.85
CA GLY A 18 -22.71 32.12 -29.68
C GLY A 18 -21.40 31.36 -29.46
N ALA A 19 -20.38 31.75 -30.22
CA ALA A 19 -18.94 31.63 -29.97
C ALA A 19 -18.44 30.37 -29.22
N ALA A 20 -18.08 29.34 -29.98
CA ALA A 20 -17.04 28.40 -29.60
C ALA A 20 -15.68 29.10 -29.77
N THR A 21 -15.06 29.51 -28.66
CA THR A 21 -13.66 29.94 -28.67
C THR A 21 -12.80 28.73 -28.30
N TRP A 22 -12.13 28.21 -29.32
CA TRP A 22 -11.04 27.25 -29.24
C TRP A 22 -9.99 27.70 -28.21
N PHE A 23 -9.87 26.98 -27.10
CA PHE A 23 -8.65 26.95 -26.30
C PHE A 23 -7.89 25.69 -26.69
N THR A 24 -6.92 25.83 -27.60
CA THR A 24 -5.86 24.85 -27.74
C THR A 24 -4.94 25.02 -26.54
N LEU A 25 -5.16 24.24 -25.48
CA LEU A 25 -4.07 23.86 -24.60
C LEU A 25 -3.09 23.09 -25.48
N ARG A 26 -1.96 23.71 -25.79
CA ARG A 26 -0.78 22.95 -26.20
C ARG A 26 -0.44 22.12 -24.98
N ALA A 27 -0.75 20.82 -25.03
CA ALA A 27 -0.05 19.85 -24.20
C ALA A 27 1.44 20.09 -24.47
N GLU A 28 2.19 20.48 -23.43
CA GLU A 28 3.63 20.36 -23.50
C GLU A 28 3.94 18.89 -23.81
N PRO A 29 4.94 18.60 -24.67
CA PRO A 29 5.37 17.23 -24.83
C PRO A 29 5.86 16.76 -23.46
N ASP A 30 5.12 15.83 -22.85
CA ASP A 30 5.54 15.08 -21.67
C ASP A 30 6.99 14.67 -21.88
N ALA A 31 7.85 14.94 -20.89
CA ALA A 31 9.14 14.28 -20.83
C ALA A 31 8.89 12.77 -20.95
N PRO A 32 9.65 12.05 -21.78
CA PRO A 32 9.48 10.60 -21.88
C PRO A 32 9.57 10.00 -20.47
N PRO A 33 8.65 9.10 -20.08
CA PRO A 33 8.72 8.46 -18.78
C PRO A 33 10.12 7.87 -18.62
N LEU A 34 10.77 8.23 -17.52
CA LEU A 34 12.11 7.75 -17.21
C LEU A 34 12.04 6.23 -17.09
N ASP A 35 13.01 5.55 -17.70
CA ASP A 35 13.06 4.09 -17.68
C ASP A 35 13.05 3.62 -16.21
N PRO A 36 12.09 2.77 -15.78
CA PRO A 36 12.14 2.19 -14.45
C PRO A 36 13.44 1.40 -14.35
N GLU A 37 14.38 1.87 -13.54
CA GLU A 37 15.61 1.14 -13.30
C GLU A 37 15.30 -0.08 -12.43
N PRO A 38 15.91 -1.25 -12.70
CA PRO A 38 15.79 -2.39 -11.81
C PRO A 38 16.32 -1.95 -10.44
N ALA A 39 15.40 -1.80 -9.49
CA ALA A 39 15.75 -1.57 -8.10
C ALA A 39 16.49 -2.82 -7.59
N PRO A 40 17.40 -2.69 -6.59
CA PRO A 40 17.80 -3.86 -5.82
C PRO A 40 16.53 -4.61 -5.45
N ALA A 41 16.52 -5.95 -5.61
CA ALA A 41 15.37 -6.82 -5.37
C ALA A 41 14.58 -6.20 -4.23
N LEU A 42 13.39 -5.69 -4.57
CA LEU A 42 12.59 -4.98 -3.60
C LEU A 42 12.53 -5.85 -2.35
N PRO A 43 12.40 -5.29 -1.14
CA PRO A 43 11.63 -6.02 -0.16
C PRO A 43 10.42 -6.60 -0.91
N THR A 44 10.26 -7.91 -0.80
CA THR A 44 9.21 -8.68 -1.47
C THR A 44 7.89 -8.01 -1.13
N SER A 45 7.26 -7.31 -2.06
CA SER A 45 6.32 -6.23 -1.79
C SER A 45 6.95 -5.12 -0.92
N PHE A 46 6.46 -3.88 -1.00
CA PHE A 46 6.39 -3.16 0.28
C PHE A 46 5.51 -4.04 1.13
N GLU A 47 6.11 -4.94 1.91
CA GLU A 47 5.43 -5.79 2.85
C GLU A 47 4.60 -4.81 3.67
N PRO A 48 3.27 -4.69 3.43
CA PRO A 48 2.46 -3.65 4.06
C PRO A 48 2.39 -4.03 5.52
N SER A 49 3.34 -3.56 6.32
CA SER A 49 3.74 -4.27 7.54
C SER A 49 3.57 -5.80 7.39
N GLN A 50 4.08 -6.46 6.32
CA GLN A 50 4.06 -7.93 6.37
C GLN A 50 5.05 -8.26 7.48
N ARG A 51 4.46 -8.54 8.63
CA ARG A 51 5.19 -8.82 9.84
C ARG A 51 5.86 -10.13 9.52
N ARG A 52 7.19 -10.14 9.48
CA ARG A 52 7.89 -11.41 9.66
C ARG A 52 7.25 -12.05 10.87
N ALA A 53 6.71 -13.26 10.68
CA ALA A 53 6.10 -14.01 11.76
C ALA A 53 7.14 -14.07 12.88
N ILE A 54 6.94 -13.26 13.92
CA ILE A 54 7.86 -13.25 15.02
C ILE A 54 7.53 -14.53 15.80
N GLY A 55 8.46 -15.47 15.80
CA GLY A 55 8.24 -16.85 16.25
C GLY A 55 8.11 -16.92 17.76
N VAL A 56 7.28 -17.83 18.29
CA VAL A 56 7.30 -18.11 19.73
C VAL A 56 8.61 -18.86 20.02
N PRO A 57 9.50 -18.36 20.89
CA PRO A 57 10.74 -19.05 21.21
C PRO A 57 10.43 -20.38 21.90
N GLU A 58 11.03 -21.48 21.41
CA GLU A 58 10.61 -22.85 21.76
C GLU A 58 11.19 -23.40 23.07
N GLU A 59 12.27 -22.84 23.64
CA GLU A 59 12.95 -23.47 24.78
C GLU A 59 13.34 -22.52 25.93
N ALA A 60 13.06 -22.97 27.15
CA ALA A 60 13.55 -22.36 28.38
C ALA A 60 14.97 -22.84 28.73
N PRO A 61 15.78 -22.06 29.47
CA PRO A 61 17.09 -22.52 29.90
C PRO A 61 16.98 -23.75 30.80
N ALA A 62 17.58 -24.88 30.38
CA ALA A 62 17.58 -26.11 31.14
C ALA A 62 18.85 -26.26 31.99
N THR A 63 18.84 -25.73 33.23
CA THR A 63 19.64 -26.16 34.42
C THR A 63 19.24 -25.26 35.60
N VAL A 64 18.80 -25.69 36.80
CA VAL A 64 19.35 -26.66 37.78
C VAL A 64 18.20 -27.30 38.60
N VAL A 65 18.39 -28.55 39.02
CA VAL A 65 17.48 -29.32 39.89
C VAL A 65 17.74 -28.99 41.36
N ASP A 66 16.98 -28.04 41.91
CA ASP A 66 16.32 -28.14 43.23
C ASP A 66 15.23 -27.07 43.29
N GLY A 67 13.95 -27.48 43.23
CA GLY A 67 12.76 -26.61 43.27
C GLY A 67 12.74 -25.47 42.24
N THR A 68 12.23 -25.75 41.02
CA THR A 68 12.01 -24.81 39.89
C THR A 68 12.22 -23.34 40.26
N ALA A 69 13.40 -22.81 39.95
CA ALA A 69 13.72 -21.41 40.22
C ALA A 69 12.60 -20.51 39.69
N GLU A 70 12.19 -19.52 40.48
CA GLU A 70 11.01 -18.69 40.20
C GLU A 70 11.01 -18.13 38.77
N TRP A 71 12.18 -17.75 38.27
CA TRP A 71 12.37 -17.24 36.92
C TRP A 71 12.05 -18.28 35.82
N VAL A 72 12.31 -19.58 36.05
CA VAL A 72 11.98 -20.66 35.08
C VAL A 72 10.48 -20.74 34.89
N ARG A 73 9.73 -20.76 36.00
CA ARG A 73 8.26 -20.81 35.95
C ARG A 73 7.71 -19.57 35.26
N LEU A 74 8.16 -18.38 35.65
CA LEU A 74 7.72 -17.13 35.05
C LEU A 74 8.02 -17.06 33.55
N ASN A 75 9.18 -17.54 33.11
CA ASN A 75 9.52 -17.61 31.70
C ASN A 75 8.58 -18.55 30.94
N ASN A 76 8.33 -19.76 31.46
CA ASN A 76 7.45 -20.72 30.79
C ASN A 76 6.00 -20.20 30.71
N ASP A 77 5.50 -19.63 31.82
CA ASP A 77 4.18 -18.99 31.83
C ASP A 77 4.11 -17.83 30.81
N GLY A 78 5.23 -17.12 30.60
CA GLY A 78 5.36 -16.06 29.61
C GLY A 78 5.31 -16.59 28.17
N VAL A 79 5.99 -17.70 27.88
CA VAL A 79 5.93 -18.38 26.56
C VAL A 79 4.50 -18.84 26.27
N ASP A 80 3.83 -19.44 27.25
CA ASP A 80 2.43 -19.85 27.14
C ASP A 80 1.49 -18.66 26.91
N ALA A 81 1.72 -17.53 27.60
CA ALA A 81 0.96 -16.30 27.40
C ALA A 81 1.16 -15.73 25.98
N LEU A 82 2.41 -15.74 25.49
CA LEU A 82 2.75 -15.23 24.17
C LEU A 82 2.16 -16.09 23.04
N GLY A 83 2.19 -17.42 23.21
CA GLY A 83 1.53 -18.35 22.28
C GLY A 83 0.00 -18.25 22.27
N ALA A 84 -0.59 -17.71 23.33
CA ALA A 84 -2.02 -17.39 23.44
C ALA A 84 -2.35 -15.92 23.07
N GLU A 85 -1.42 -15.21 22.44
CA GLU A 85 -1.55 -13.80 22.01
C GLU A 85 -1.84 -12.80 23.15
N ARG A 86 -1.57 -13.19 24.41
CA ARG A 86 -1.66 -12.29 25.57
C ARG A 86 -0.34 -11.56 25.78
N VAL A 87 -0.01 -10.68 24.84
CA VAL A 87 1.32 -10.05 24.73
C VAL A 87 1.71 -9.27 25.98
N ASP A 88 0.82 -8.43 26.54
CA ASP A 88 1.13 -7.65 27.75
C ASP A 88 1.38 -8.52 28.98
N ASP A 89 0.61 -9.60 29.14
CA ASP A 89 0.83 -10.56 30.22
C ASP A 89 2.19 -11.24 30.08
N ALA A 90 2.57 -11.61 28.84
CA ALA A 90 3.86 -12.22 28.53
C ALA A 90 5.02 -11.29 28.87
N ILE A 91 4.95 -10.00 28.47
CA ILE A 91 5.96 -8.98 28.81
C ILE A 91 6.17 -8.93 30.33
N GLY A 92 5.08 -8.78 31.10
CA GLY A 92 5.17 -8.71 32.56
C GLY A 92 5.75 -9.98 33.20
N LEU A 93 5.48 -11.16 32.63
CA LEU A 93 6.05 -12.43 33.09
C LEU A 93 7.55 -12.52 32.77
N PHE A 94 7.96 -12.15 31.57
CA PHE A 94 9.37 -12.17 31.16
C PHE A 94 10.22 -11.14 31.91
N GLU A 95 9.71 -9.93 32.15
CA GLU A 95 10.40 -8.92 32.97
C GLU A 95 10.68 -9.45 34.38
N ARG A 96 9.66 -10.05 35.01
CA ARG A 96 9.79 -10.66 36.34
C ARG A 96 10.74 -11.85 36.33
N ALA A 97 10.72 -12.66 35.27
CA ALA A 97 11.64 -13.78 35.11
C ALA A 97 13.09 -13.29 35.03
N LEU A 98 13.39 -12.32 34.17
CA LEU A 98 14.72 -11.76 34.02
C LEU A 98 15.20 -11.08 35.32
N ALA A 99 14.34 -10.32 35.99
CA ALA A 99 14.67 -9.69 37.27
C ALA A 99 15.00 -10.74 38.35
N ALA A 100 14.21 -11.82 38.44
CA ALA A 100 14.45 -12.91 39.38
C ALA A 100 15.75 -13.68 39.06
N ALA A 101 16.06 -13.90 37.77
CA ALA A 101 17.30 -14.54 37.35
C ALA A 101 18.53 -13.69 37.73
N LEU A 102 18.52 -12.40 37.41
CA LEU A 102 19.60 -11.47 37.75
C LEU A 102 19.80 -11.34 39.27
N ALA A 103 18.73 -11.41 40.06
CA ALA A 103 18.83 -11.41 41.52
C ALA A 103 19.54 -12.66 42.07
N THR A 104 19.50 -13.78 41.35
CA THR A 104 20.20 -15.02 41.71
C THR A 104 21.65 -15.09 41.23
N ASP A 105 22.09 -14.14 40.39
CA ASP A 105 23.43 -14.07 39.80
C ASP A 105 24.05 -12.66 40.00
N PRO A 106 24.38 -12.30 41.25
CA PRO A 106 24.90 -10.97 41.58
C PRO A 106 26.28 -10.68 40.95
N ASP A 107 27.02 -11.73 40.56
CA ASP A 107 28.31 -11.61 39.89
C ASP A 107 28.16 -11.48 38.35
N GLY A 108 26.95 -11.62 37.81
CA GLY A 108 26.63 -11.42 36.39
C GLY A 108 27.31 -12.43 35.45
N THR A 109 27.48 -13.66 35.91
CA THR A 109 28.21 -14.71 35.18
C THR A 109 27.32 -15.66 34.38
N GLY A 110 26.01 -15.62 34.62
CA GLY A 110 25.01 -16.43 33.95
C GLY A 110 24.73 -15.96 32.53
N ASP A 111 24.47 -16.93 31.64
CA ASP A 111 23.95 -16.68 30.30
C ASP A 111 22.42 -16.57 30.37
N TRP A 112 21.93 -15.34 30.21
CA TRP A 112 20.50 -15.01 30.23
C TRP A 112 19.97 -14.65 28.83
N SER A 113 20.69 -15.02 27.77
CA SER A 113 20.34 -14.75 26.37
C SER A 113 18.89 -15.16 26.06
N VAL A 114 18.50 -16.39 26.38
CA VAL A 114 17.14 -16.89 26.16
C VAL A 114 16.06 -16.03 26.84
N LEU A 115 16.26 -15.63 28.11
CA LEU A 115 15.30 -14.76 28.82
C LEU A 115 15.19 -13.39 28.16
N ARG A 116 16.33 -12.84 27.70
CA ARG A 116 16.36 -11.55 27.02
C ARG A 116 15.70 -11.62 25.65
N SER A 117 15.98 -12.67 24.87
CA SER A 117 15.35 -12.90 23.56
C SER A 117 13.84 -13.10 23.70
N ASN A 118 13.36 -13.83 24.72
CA ASN A 118 11.92 -13.99 24.97
C ASN A 118 11.23 -12.65 25.30
N LEU A 119 11.87 -11.81 26.13
CA LEU A 119 11.34 -10.47 26.43
C LEU A 119 11.41 -9.55 25.20
N ALA A 120 12.51 -9.57 24.46
CA ALA A 120 12.70 -8.81 23.22
C ALA A 120 11.62 -9.16 22.19
N GLU A 121 11.33 -10.44 22.04
CA GLU A 121 10.28 -10.97 21.18
C GLU A 121 8.89 -10.43 21.56
N ALA A 122 8.51 -10.52 22.83
CA ALA A 122 7.21 -10.03 23.29
C ALA A 122 7.08 -8.50 23.12
N LEU A 123 8.14 -7.75 23.43
CA LEU A 123 8.19 -6.30 23.21
C LEU A 123 8.09 -5.96 21.73
N ALA A 124 8.79 -6.67 20.85
CA ALA A 124 8.71 -6.45 19.41
C ALA A 124 7.29 -6.67 18.87
N ARG A 125 6.57 -7.70 19.34
CA ARG A 125 5.17 -7.93 18.95
C ARG A 125 4.25 -6.81 19.40
N ARG A 126 4.38 -6.34 20.65
CA ARG A 126 3.59 -5.20 21.12
C ARG A 126 3.94 -3.94 20.36
N ALA A 127 5.23 -3.68 20.13
CA ALA A 127 5.71 -2.53 19.38
C ALA A 127 5.05 -2.44 18.01
N ILE A 128 4.93 -3.57 17.29
CA ILE A 128 4.23 -3.61 16.01
C ILE A 128 2.73 -3.35 16.18
N ALA A 129 2.07 -4.03 17.13
CA ALA A 129 0.64 -3.84 17.33
C ALA A 129 0.26 -2.39 17.68
N VAL A 130 1.06 -1.74 18.53
CA VAL A 130 0.80 -0.36 18.95
C VAL A 130 1.32 0.67 17.95
N TRP A 131 2.26 0.30 17.07
CA TRP A 131 2.63 1.13 15.92
C TRP A 131 1.44 1.28 14.97
N ASP A 132 0.80 0.17 14.62
CA ASP A 132 -0.38 0.18 13.75
C ASP A 132 -1.51 1.01 14.36
N ALA A 133 -1.71 0.90 15.68
CA ALA A 133 -2.70 1.67 16.42
C ALA A 133 -2.39 3.18 16.57
N GLY A 134 -1.30 3.68 15.97
CA GLY A 134 -0.90 5.08 16.03
C GLY A 134 -0.12 5.50 17.29
N GLU A 135 0.14 4.57 18.22
CA GLU A 135 0.91 4.81 19.44
C GLU A 135 2.44 4.74 19.19
N HIS A 136 2.92 5.49 18.19
CA HIS A 136 4.29 5.37 17.68
C HIS A 136 5.39 5.61 18.72
N ALA A 137 5.12 6.44 19.74
CA ALA A 137 6.09 6.69 20.81
C ALA A 137 6.34 5.43 21.65
N LEU A 138 5.27 4.72 22.02
CA LEU A 138 5.37 3.45 22.77
C LEU A 138 6.00 2.36 21.89
N ALA A 139 5.62 2.30 20.61
CA ALA A 139 6.22 1.36 19.66
C ALA A 139 7.74 1.51 19.55
N ILE A 140 8.24 2.74 19.44
CA ILE A 140 9.68 3.02 19.40
C ILE A 140 10.37 2.68 20.72
N GLU A 141 9.72 2.95 21.86
CA GLU A 141 10.25 2.59 23.18
C GLU A 141 10.41 1.07 23.33
N ASP A 142 9.35 0.31 23.02
CA ASP A 142 9.35 -1.15 23.11
C ASP A 142 10.35 -1.78 22.14
N LEU A 143 10.40 -1.30 20.89
CA LEU A 143 11.33 -1.82 19.89
C LEU A 143 12.78 -1.46 20.21
N ALA A 144 13.04 -0.26 20.74
CA ALA A 144 14.36 0.11 21.24
C ALA A 144 14.81 -0.82 22.37
N ARG A 145 13.90 -1.13 23.29
CA ARG A 145 14.18 -2.06 24.37
C ARG A 145 14.42 -3.48 23.88
N ALA A 146 13.67 -3.94 22.86
CA ALA A 146 13.89 -5.24 22.24
C ALA A 146 15.29 -5.35 21.61
N VAL A 147 15.73 -4.31 20.88
CA VAL A 147 17.08 -4.26 20.27
C VAL A 147 18.20 -4.27 21.32
N GLU A 148 18.00 -3.62 22.47
CA GLU A 148 18.97 -3.69 23.58
C GLU A 148 19.07 -5.09 24.20
N LEU A 149 17.95 -5.81 24.25
CA LEU A 149 17.86 -7.13 24.87
C LEU A 149 18.41 -8.22 23.95
N ASP A 150 18.17 -8.12 22.65
CA ASP A 150 18.65 -9.06 21.63
C ASP A 150 19.34 -8.33 20.45
N PRO A 151 20.62 -7.93 20.62
CA PRO A 151 21.35 -7.18 19.60
C PRO A 151 21.68 -7.99 18.33
N GLU A 152 21.54 -9.32 18.35
CA GLU A 152 21.79 -10.17 17.18
C GLU A 152 20.63 -10.12 16.17
N ARG A 153 19.47 -9.59 16.59
CA ARG A 153 18.29 -9.33 15.74
C ARG A 153 18.46 -8.06 14.91
N ASP A 154 19.32 -8.13 13.89
CA ASP A 154 19.56 -7.03 12.95
C ASP A 154 18.26 -6.53 12.25
N ASP A 155 17.25 -7.40 12.13
CA ASP A 155 15.94 -7.04 11.61
C ASP A 155 15.23 -6.00 12.48
N LEU A 156 15.25 -6.17 13.81
CA LEU A 156 14.64 -5.22 14.76
C LEU A 156 15.40 -3.89 14.79
N ALA A 157 16.72 -3.94 14.70
CA ALA A 157 17.56 -2.74 14.66
C ALA A 157 17.28 -1.89 13.40
N ARG A 158 17.14 -2.53 12.24
CA ARG A 158 16.77 -1.83 10.99
C ARG A 158 15.35 -1.27 11.04
N LEU A 159 14.41 -1.98 11.67
CA LEU A 159 13.04 -1.50 11.84
C LEU A 159 13.00 -0.27 12.76
N LEU A 160 13.74 -0.30 13.87
CA LEU A 160 13.83 0.81 14.82
C LEU A 160 14.40 2.08 14.17
N GLU A 161 15.48 1.95 13.40
CA GLU A 161 16.08 3.08 12.71
C GLU A 161 15.09 3.71 11.72
N ARG A 162 14.38 2.88 10.95
CA ARG A 162 13.34 3.34 10.02
C ARG A 162 12.23 4.11 10.74
N TRP A 163 11.67 3.53 11.81
CA TRP A 163 10.60 4.17 12.59
C TRP A 163 11.05 5.47 13.26
N ARG A 164 12.30 5.55 13.73
CA ARG A 164 12.87 6.79 14.27
C ARG A 164 13.04 7.86 13.21
N GLN A 165 13.54 7.51 12.02
CA GLN A 165 13.67 8.44 10.90
C GLN A 165 12.30 8.96 10.47
N GLU A 166 11.32 8.06 10.33
CA GLU A 166 9.95 8.41 10.01
C GLU A 166 9.35 9.38 11.03
N ARG A 167 9.49 9.08 12.33
CA ARG A 167 8.99 9.96 13.40
C ARG A 167 9.70 11.30 13.47
N ALA A 168 11.02 11.34 13.27
CA ALA A 168 11.77 12.59 13.28
C ALA A 168 11.31 13.53 12.16
N VAL A 169 10.93 12.99 11.00
CA VAL A 169 10.37 13.75 9.88
C VAL A 169 8.95 14.21 10.22
N GLU A 170 8.09 13.30 10.70
CA GLU A 170 6.66 13.57 10.88
C GLU A 170 6.31 14.40 12.13
N GLU A 171 7.15 14.41 13.18
CA GLU A 171 6.89 15.23 14.37
C GLU A 171 6.88 16.75 14.07
N ALA A 172 7.54 17.16 12.99
CA ALA A 172 7.51 18.54 12.51
C ALA A 172 6.34 18.82 11.55
N PHE A 173 5.57 17.82 11.18
CA PHE A 173 4.53 17.93 10.15
C PHE A 173 3.25 18.55 10.72
N ALA A 174 2.54 19.27 9.87
CA ALA A 174 1.16 19.64 10.15
C ALA A 174 0.24 18.45 9.83
N SER A 175 -0.79 18.25 10.66
CA SER A 175 -1.81 17.22 10.47
C SER A 175 -3.14 17.81 10.02
N TYR A 176 -3.82 17.15 9.08
CA TYR A 176 -5.17 17.49 8.64
C TYR A 176 -6.00 16.20 8.49
N SER A 177 -7.22 16.15 9.01
CA SER A 177 -7.99 14.89 9.08
C SER A 177 -9.43 15.02 8.59
N SER A 178 -9.96 13.95 8.00
CA SER A 178 -11.38 13.73 7.72
C SER A 178 -11.95 12.58 8.56
N GLN A 179 -13.13 12.06 8.19
CA GLN A 179 -13.67 10.85 8.83
C GLN A 179 -12.83 9.61 8.52
N ARG A 180 -12.27 9.50 7.32
CA ARG A 180 -11.57 8.31 6.83
C ARG A 180 -10.06 8.50 6.70
N PHE A 181 -9.58 9.74 6.65
CA PHE A 181 -8.18 10.01 6.34
C PHE A 181 -7.50 10.89 7.38
N GLU A 182 -6.20 10.66 7.57
CA GLU A 182 -5.30 11.57 8.26
C GLU A 182 -4.11 11.90 7.35
N ILE A 183 -4.00 13.16 6.92
CA ILE A 183 -2.91 13.66 6.11
C ILE A 183 -1.86 14.32 7.00
N VAL A 184 -0.60 13.92 6.85
CA VAL A 184 0.55 14.62 7.41
C VAL A 184 1.44 15.17 6.29
N PHE A 185 2.01 16.34 6.51
CA PHE A 185 2.92 16.97 5.56
C PHE A 185 3.82 18.00 6.24
N ASP A 186 4.99 18.28 5.65
CA ASP A 186 5.89 19.32 6.13
C ASP A 186 5.17 20.67 6.29
N GLY A 187 5.13 21.17 7.52
CA GLY A 187 4.42 22.39 7.90
C GLY A 187 4.97 23.66 7.24
N GLU A 188 6.11 23.61 6.55
CA GLU A 188 6.62 24.73 5.75
C GLU A 188 5.98 24.81 4.35
N ARG A 189 5.21 23.78 3.94
CA ARG A 189 4.59 23.71 2.61
C ARG A 189 3.33 24.58 2.53
N ALA A 190 3.55 25.84 2.15
CA ALA A 190 2.49 26.85 2.03
C ALA A 190 1.28 26.38 1.21
N ALA A 191 1.48 25.72 0.06
CA ALA A 191 0.39 25.24 -0.79
C ALA A 191 -0.57 24.28 -0.05
N LEU A 192 -0.04 23.38 0.77
CA LEU A 192 -0.83 22.44 1.57
C LEU A 192 -1.55 23.15 2.72
N LEU A 193 -0.89 24.12 3.38
CA LEU A 193 -1.50 24.95 4.43
C LEU A 193 -2.62 25.85 3.91
N THR A 194 -2.51 26.37 2.68
CA THR A 194 -3.47 27.32 2.09
C THR A 194 -4.55 26.64 1.26
N GLY A 195 -5.02 25.46 1.71
CA GLY A 195 -6.16 24.75 1.13
C GLY A 195 -5.80 23.49 0.33
N GLY A 196 -4.52 23.24 0.06
CA GLY A 196 -4.08 22.03 -0.64
C GLY A 196 -4.44 20.74 0.11
N ALA A 197 -4.30 20.71 1.44
CA ALA A 197 -4.70 19.56 2.25
C ALA A 197 -6.20 19.24 2.14
N GLN A 198 -7.07 20.26 2.07
CA GLN A 198 -8.50 20.06 1.85
C GLN A 198 -8.77 19.50 0.44
N ARG A 199 -8.10 20.01 -0.60
CA ARG A 199 -8.24 19.44 -1.96
C ARG A 199 -7.82 17.98 -2.01
N ALA A 200 -6.73 17.61 -1.34
CA ALA A 200 -6.30 16.22 -1.24
C ALA A 200 -7.36 15.35 -0.53
N ILE A 201 -7.96 15.83 0.57
CA ILE A 201 -9.09 15.15 1.22
C ILE A 201 -10.27 14.99 0.27
N ASP A 202 -10.65 16.04 -0.47
CA ASP A 202 -11.79 15.98 -1.39
C ASP A 202 -11.55 14.92 -2.49
N VAL A 203 -10.32 14.83 -3.01
CA VAL A 203 -9.91 13.78 -3.95
C VAL A 203 -9.98 12.39 -3.33
N LEU A 204 -9.42 12.21 -2.13
CA LEU A 204 -9.40 10.93 -1.42
C LEU A 204 -10.81 10.45 -1.05
N GLU A 205 -11.68 11.33 -0.57
CA GLU A 205 -13.07 10.99 -0.22
C GLU A 205 -13.90 10.65 -1.46
N GLY A 206 -13.65 11.34 -2.58
CA GLY A 206 -14.24 10.99 -3.89
C GLY A 206 -13.78 9.62 -4.37
N ALA A 207 -12.47 9.36 -4.35
CA ALA A 207 -11.89 8.07 -4.70
C ALA A 207 -12.45 6.96 -3.81
N TYR A 208 -12.47 7.16 -2.49
CA TYR A 208 -13.00 6.19 -1.53
C TYR A 208 -14.44 5.78 -1.84
N GLY A 209 -15.30 6.74 -2.21
CA GLY A 209 -16.68 6.45 -2.58
C GLY A 209 -16.81 5.52 -3.79
N GLU A 210 -16.01 5.76 -4.83
CA GLU A 210 -16.00 4.94 -6.05
C GLU A 210 -15.39 3.56 -5.78
N LEU A 211 -14.28 3.49 -5.04
CA LEU A 211 -13.64 2.23 -4.66
C LEU A 211 -14.54 1.40 -3.74
N TRP A 212 -15.23 2.02 -2.78
CA TRP A 212 -16.21 1.35 -1.93
C TRP A 212 -17.34 0.72 -2.74
N LEU A 213 -17.85 1.41 -3.77
CA LEU A 213 -18.87 0.85 -4.67
C LEU A 213 -18.33 -0.30 -5.53
N PHE A 214 -17.09 -0.19 -6.00
CA PHE A 214 -16.44 -1.22 -6.79
C PHE A 214 -16.19 -2.48 -5.95
N PHE A 215 -15.45 -2.36 -4.85
CA PHE A 215 -15.07 -3.50 -4.03
C PHE A 215 -16.21 -4.03 -3.14
N GLY A 216 -17.20 -3.21 -2.80
CA GLY A 216 -18.21 -3.57 -1.80
C GLY A 216 -17.61 -3.78 -0.40
N HIS A 217 -16.45 -3.17 -0.15
CA HIS A 217 -15.61 -3.34 1.04
C HIS A 217 -15.29 -1.98 1.64
N ASP A 218 -15.17 -1.89 2.97
CA ASP A 218 -14.95 -0.63 3.69
C ASP A 218 -13.78 -0.79 4.68
N PRO A 219 -12.54 -0.45 4.27
CA PRO A 219 -11.37 -0.69 5.10
C PRO A 219 -11.36 0.11 6.41
N VAL A 220 -11.94 1.31 6.42
CA VAL A 220 -12.02 2.13 7.65
C VAL A 220 -13.01 1.55 8.65
N VAL A 221 -14.14 1.00 8.19
CA VAL A 221 -15.13 0.36 9.08
C VAL A 221 -14.64 -0.99 9.61
N VAL A 222 -13.93 -1.76 8.78
CA VAL A 222 -13.40 -3.07 9.14
C VAL A 222 -12.18 -2.93 10.06
N GLY A 223 -11.20 -2.11 9.69
CA GLY A 223 -9.98 -1.86 10.46
C GLY A 223 -10.19 -0.97 11.69
N GLY A 224 -11.22 -0.11 11.67
CA GLY A 224 -11.55 0.78 12.80
C GLY A 224 -10.68 2.03 12.89
N GLU A 225 -9.81 2.27 11.92
CA GLU A 225 -8.81 3.34 11.91
C GLU A 225 -8.86 4.15 10.62
N ARG A 226 -8.32 5.38 10.67
CA ARG A 226 -8.23 6.23 9.49
C ARG A 226 -7.05 5.78 8.63
N ILE A 227 -7.21 5.86 7.32
CA ILE A 227 -6.12 5.67 6.37
C ILE A 227 -5.16 6.85 6.49
N GLY A 228 -3.93 6.57 6.90
CA GLY A 228 -2.87 7.56 6.95
C GLY A 228 -2.38 7.93 5.55
N VAL A 229 -2.12 9.21 5.34
CA VAL A 229 -1.55 9.77 4.10
C VAL A 229 -0.42 10.71 4.47
N ALA A 230 0.70 10.63 3.77
CA ALA A 230 1.86 11.47 4.01
C ALA A 230 2.41 12.06 2.71
N PHE A 231 2.54 13.39 2.68
CA PHE A 231 3.18 14.11 1.57
C PHE A 231 4.62 14.47 1.91
N TYR A 232 5.55 13.96 1.12
CA TYR A 232 6.98 14.15 1.29
C TYR A 232 7.57 15.01 0.17
N THR A 233 8.77 15.55 0.35
CA THR A 233 9.62 15.92 -0.79
C THR A 233 10.13 14.65 -1.49
N PRO A 234 10.55 14.72 -2.76
CA PRO A 234 11.14 13.56 -3.45
C PRO A 234 12.36 12.97 -2.70
N GLU A 235 13.17 13.81 -2.03
CA GLU A 235 14.31 13.36 -1.24
C GLU A 235 13.86 12.60 0.02
N GLN A 236 12.94 13.17 0.80
CA GLN A 236 12.39 12.51 2.00
C GLN A 236 11.72 11.18 1.66
N PHE A 237 10.96 11.15 0.56
CA PHE A 237 10.32 9.94 0.08
C PHE A 237 11.34 8.85 -0.23
N ARG A 238 12.41 9.17 -0.97
CA ARG A 238 13.50 8.22 -1.25
C ARG A 238 14.20 7.76 0.02
N ASP A 239 14.45 8.66 0.96
CA ASP A 239 15.18 8.33 2.18
C ASP A 239 14.37 7.39 3.10
N ILE A 240 13.03 7.56 3.14
CA ILE A 240 12.13 6.71 3.95
C ILE A 240 11.82 5.38 3.25
N THR A 241 11.49 5.42 1.96
CA THR A 241 11.01 4.25 1.23
C THR A 241 12.14 3.46 0.57
N GLY A 242 13.27 4.10 0.28
CA GLY A 242 14.31 3.55 -0.59
C GLY A 242 13.92 3.55 -2.08
N LEU A 243 12.70 3.99 -2.44
CA LEU A 243 12.24 4.05 -3.82
C LEU A 243 12.88 5.22 -4.56
N GLY A 244 13.25 4.97 -5.80
CA GLY A 244 13.80 5.99 -6.68
C GLY A 244 12.74 6.96 -7.20
N HIS A 245 13.21 7.98 -7.91
CA HIS A 245 12.40 9.00 -8.60
C HIS A 245 11.34 8.47 -9.58
N TRP A 246 11.38 7.19 -9.95
CA TRP A 246 10.41 6.55 -10.85
C TRP A 246 9.11 6.16 -10.13
N ALA A 247 9.12 6.01 -8.80
CA ALA A 247 7.92 5.67 -8.04
C ALA A 247 7.02 6.91 -7.89
N GLY A 248 5.76 6.77 -8.30
CA GLY A 248 4.75 7.82 -8.19
C GLY A 248 4.19 8.00 -6.78
N GLY A 249 4.25 6.94 -5.97
CA GLY A 249 3.77 6.83 -4.59
C GLY A 249 4.13 5.45 -4.03
N ALA A 250 3.68 5.17 -2.81
CA ALA A 250 3.72 3.84 -2.22
C ALA A 250 2.62 3.67 -1.16
N TYR A 251 2.11 2.45 -1.02
CA TYR A 251 1.26 2.01 0.07
C TYR A 251 1.97 0.93 0.89
N ASP A 252 2.21 1.20 2.17
CA ASP A 252 2.88 0.28 3.11
C ASP A 252 2.10 0.08 4.41
N GLY A 253 0.77 0.25 4.35
CA GLY A 253 -0.10 0.53 5.49
C GLY A 253 -0.43 2.02 5.60
N ARG A 254 0.41 2.87 5.03
CA ARG A 254 0.18 4.30 4.83
C ARG A 254 0.33 4.67 3.36
N ILE A 255 -0.48 5.61 2.88
CA ILE A 255 -0.29 6.21 1.55
C ILE A 255 0.83 7.25 1.64
N ARG A 256 1.91 7.06 0.88
CA ARG A 256 3.06 7.97 0.82
C ARG A 256 3.19 8.54 -0.59
N VAL A 257 3.22 9.86 -0.72
CA VAL A 257 3.29 10.52 -2.03
C VAL A 257 4.41 11.56 -2.05
N PRO A 258 5.41 11.41 -2.94
CA PRO A 258 6.38 12.46 -3.20
C PRO A 258 5.72 13.58 -4.01
N ILE A 259 5.78 14.80 -3.49
CA ILE A 259 5.29 15.98 -4.18
C ILE A 259 6.42 17.01 -4.24
N GLU A 260 6.70 17.54 -5.42
CA GLU A 260 7.58 18.70 -5.59
C GLU A 260 6.74 19.97 -5.69
N ASP A 261 5.88 20.05 -6.72
CA ASP A 261 4.92 21.15 -6.93
C ASP A 261 3.48 20.68 -6.71
N PHE A 262 2.89 20.99 -5.54
CA PHE A 262 1.54 20.55 -5.20
C PHE A 262 0.47 21.17 -6.12
N ASP A 263 0.63 22.42 -6.54
CA ASP A 263 -0.35 23.11 -7.38
C ASP A 263 -0.17 22.74 -8.86
N GLY A 264 1.09 22.62 -9.31
CA GLY A 264 1.42 22.27 -10.70
C GLY A 264 1.10 20.82 -11.06
N ASP A 265 1.26 19.89 -10.10
CA ASP A 265 1.16 18.44 -10.34
C ASP A 265 -0.19 17.82 -9.95
N GLU A 266 -1.28 18.60 -9.87
CA GLU A 266 -2.59 18.14 -9.37
C GLU A 266 -3.11 16.86 -10.04
N ALA A 267 -3.02 16.77 -11.36
CA ALA A 267 -3.44 15.57 -12.07
C ALA A 267 -2.58 14.34 -11.71
N ARG A 268 -1.29 14.53 -11.48
CA ARG A 268 -0.35 13.45 -11.16
C ARG A 268 -0.58 12.95 -9.75
N TRP A 269 -0.57 13.84 -8.73
CA TRP A 269 -0.79 13.38 -7.36
C TRP A 269 -2.22 12.87 -7.16
N THR A 270 -3.21 13.36 -7.91
CA THR A 270 -4.57 12.78 -7.92
C THR A 270 -4.53 11.33 -8.38
N SER A 271 -3.86 11.04 -9.51
CA SER A 271 -3.71 9.65 -9.98
C SER A 271 -3.00 8.77 -8.96
N THR A 272 -1.89 9.26 -8.39
CA THR A 272 -1.17 8.53 -7.34
C THR A 272 -2.08 8.22 -6.15
N LEU A 273 -2.84 9.19 -5.64
CA LEU A 273 -3.71 8.94 -4.49
C LEU A 273 -4.78 7.87 -4.78
N TRP A 274 -5.32 7.84 -6.00
CA TRP A 274 -6.24 6.78 -6.44
C TRP A 274 -5.55 5.41 -6.51
N HIS A 275 -4.35 5.38 -7.06
CA HIS A 275 -3.53 4.18 -7.17
C HIS A 275 -3.24 3.58 -5.79
N GLU A 276 -2.64 4.36 -4.89
CA GLU A 276 -2.26 3.90 -3.56
C GLU A 276 -3.48 3.57 -2.68
N LEU A 277 -4.58 4.32 -2.84
CA LEU A 277 -5.82 3.99 -2.14
C LEU A 277 -6.42 2.67 -2.63
N THR A 278 -6.24 2.32 -3.91
CA THR A 278 -6.68 1.02 -4.43
C THR A 278 -5.93 -0.13 -3.74
N HIS A 279 -4.62 0.01 -3.53
CA HIS A 279 -3.85 -0.96 -2.74
C HIS A 279 -4.38 -1.08 -1.31
N ALA A 280 -4.74 0.04 -0.65
CA ALA A 280 -5.32 0.01 0.69
C ALA A 280 -6.61 -0.83 0.75
N PHE A 281 -7.47 -0.75 -0.27
CA PHE A 281 -8.67 -1.60 -0.35
C PHE A 281 -8.34 -3.07 -0.60
N LEU A 282 -7.41 -3.35 -1.51
CA LEU A 282 -7.05 -4.71 -1.89
C LEU A 282 -6.36 -5.48 -0.75
N HIS A 283 -5.43 -4.83 -0.05
CA HIS A 283 -4.65 -5.44 1.03
C HIS A 283 -5.44 -5.56 2.34
N ASP A 284 -6.46 -4.72 2.56
CA ASP A 284 -7.42 -4.94 3.65
C ASP A 284 -8.46 -6.04 3.31
N LEU A 285 -8.83 -6.19 2.03
CA LEU A 285 -9.78 -7.21 1.58
C LEU A 285 -9.16 -8.62 1.50
N ILE A 286 -7.88 -8.73 1.14
CA ILE A 286 -7.20 -9.99 0.81
C ILE A 286 -5.99 -10.17 1.72
N ASP A 287 -6.09 -11.08 2.68
CA ASP A 287 -4.97 -11.46 3.53
C ASP A 287 -3.83 -12.07 2.69
N GLY A 288 -2.62 -11.56 2.85
CA GLY A 288 -1.46 -11.90 2.02
C GLY A 288 -1.40 -11.20 0.64
N GLY A 289 -2.42 -10.42 0.28
CA GLY A 289 -2.47 -9.61 -0.94
C GLY A 289 -2.85 -10.38 -2.22
N PRO A 290 -3.29 -9.67 -3.28
CA PRO A 290 -3.55 -10.27 -4.58
C PRO A 290 -2.26 -10.55 -5.37
N PRO A 291 -2.30 -11.36 -6.45
CA PRO A 291 -1.19 -11.49 -7.39
C PRO A 291 -0.79 -10.13 -7.98
N GLY A 292 0.50 -9.89 -8.16
CA GLY A 292 1.05 -8.58 -8.55
C GLY A 292 0.43 -7.97 -9.82
N TRP A 293 0.13 -8.79 -10.84
CA TRP A 293 -0.55 -8.29 -12.05
C TRP A 293 -1.97 -7.79 -11.78
N LEU A 294 -2.70 -8.38 -10.83
CA LEU A 294 -4.05 -7.98 -10.50
C LEU A 294 -4.04 -6.76 -9.57
N ASP A 295 -3.09 -6.73 -8.62
CA ASP A 295 -2.86 -5.58 -7.73
C ASP A 295 -2.62 -4.30 -8.54
N GLU A 296 -1.56 -4.32 -9.34
CA GLU A 296 -1.11 -3.20 -10.16
C GLU A 296 -2.05 -2.92 -11.33
N GLY A 297 -2.68 -3.97 -11.86
CA GLY A 297 -3.65 -3.86 -12.93
C GLY A 297 -4.91 -3.11 -12.49
N LEU A 298 -5.45 -3.43 -11.31
CA LEU A 298 -6.61 -2.74 -10.75
C LEU A 298 -6.27 -1.33 -10.27
N ALA A 299 -5.12 -1.13 -9.64
CA ALA A 299 -4.66 0.20 -9.23
C ALA A 299 -4.61 1.15 -10.43
N GLN A 300 -3.95 0.74 -11.53
CA GLN A 300 -3.91 1.53 -12.77
C GLN A 300 -5.28 1.63 -13.47
N TRP A 301 -6.10 0.57 -13.42
CA TRP A 301 -7.40 0.58 -14.08
C TRP A 301 -8.39 1.50 -13.36
N LEU A 302 -8.31 1.68 -12.04
CA LEU A 302 -9.20 2.55 -11.29
C LEU A 302 -8.75 4.02 -11.31
N GLU A 303 -7.53 4.32 -11.77
CA GLU A 303 -7.05 5.69 -11.91
C GLU A 303 -7.88 6.56 -12.88
N PRO A 304 -8.02 7.87 -12.59
CA PRO A 304 -8.65 8.82 -13.50
C PRO A 304 -7.94 8.91 -14.87
N SER A 305 -6.64 8.63 -14.94
CA SER A 305 -5.84 8.68 -16.17
C SER A 305 -5.90 7.41 -17.01
N ARG A 306 -6.61 6.35 -16.56
CA ARG A 306 -6.71 5.02 -17.21
C ARG A 306 -6.80 5.08 -18.74
N ALA A 307 -7.64 5.95 -19.30
CA ALA A 307 -7.87 5.99 -20.75
C ALA A 307 -6.58 6.32 -21.53
N ARG A 308 -5.79 7.29 -21.05
CA ARG A 308 -4.50 7.65 -21.65
C ARG A 308 -3.46 6.55 -21.42
N ASP A 309 -3.47 5.96 -20.24
CA ASP A 309 -2.44 5.00 -19.85
C ASP A 309 -2.67 3.64 -20.53
N LEU A 310 -3.91 3.26 -20.82
CA LEU A 310 -4.26 2.12 -21.68
C LEU A 310 -3.74 2.27 -23.10
N GLU A 311 -3.83 3.46 -23.69
CA GLU A 311 -3.27 3.73 -25.03
C GLU A 311 -1.75 3.50 -25.05
N ARG A 312 -1.05 4.04 -24.05
CA ARG A 312 0.41 3.86 -23.89
C ARG A 312 0.78 2.41 -23.61
N ALA A 313 0.02 1.73 -22.76
CA ALA A 313 0.26 0.34 -22.41
C ALA A 313 0.07 -0.59 -23.62
N ARG A 314 -1.00 -0.41 -24.40
CA ARG A 314 -1.20 -1.16 -25.66
C ARG A 314 -0.05 -0.95 -26.63
N ALA A 315 0.39 0.29 -26.83
CA ALA A 315 1.55 0.60 -27.67
C ALA A 315 2.85 -0.04 -27.17
N THR A 316 3.01 -0.22 -25.85
CA THR A 316 4.16 -0.91 -25.24
C THR A 316 4.13 -2.42 -25.50
N LEU A 317 2.94 -3.00 -25.62
CA LEU A 317 2.76 -4.44 -25.86
C LEU A 317 2.71 -4.81 -27.35
N THR A 318 2.56 -3.84 -28.26
CA THR A 318 2.54 -4.09 -29.70
C THR A 318 3.83 -4.79 -30.15
N SER A 319 3.70 -5.95 -30.79
CA SER A 319 4.82 -6.79 -31.25
C SER A 319 5.72 -7.38 -30.14
N GLU A 320 5.29 -7.32 -28.88
CA GLU A 320 5.97 -7.91 -27.74
C GLU A 320 5.25 -9.19 -27.29
N ALA A 321 6.01 -10.20 -26.87
CA ALA A 321 5.41 -11.40 -26.28
C ALA A 321 4.90 -11.09 -24.86
N LEU A 322 3.65 -11.44 -24.59
CA LEU A 322 3.08 -11.34 -23.24
C LEU A 322 3.84 -12.26 -22.27
N LEU A 323 4.05 -11.77 -21.06
CA LEU A 323 4.63 -12.49 -19.94
C LEU A 323 3.61 -13.51 -19.39
N PRO A 324 4.01 -14.74 -19.03
CA PRO A 324 3.11 -15.67 -18.34
C PRO A 324 2.61 -15.07 -17.01
N LEU A 325 1.35 -15.31 -16.63
CA LEU A 325 0.79 -14.78 -15.38
C LEU A 325 1.58 -15.21 -14.14
N ALA A 326 2.10 -16.44 -14.13
CA ALA A 326 2.97 -16.94 -13.07
C ALA A 326 4.25 -16.10 -12.86
N ALA A 327 4.75 -15.42 -13.91
CA ALA A 327 5.89 -14.52 -13.80
C ALA A 327 5.52 -13.14 -13.23
N LEU A 328 4.22 -12.87 -13.09
CA LEU A 328 3.64 -11.61 -12.60
C LEU A 328 2.86 -11.79 -11.28
N GLU A 329 3.05 -12.93 -10.59
CA GLU A 329 2.44 -13.17 -9.28
C GLU A 329 3.09 -12.35 -8.18
N GLY A 330 4.41 -12.18 -8.24
CA GLY A 330 5.17 -11.39 -7.28
C GLY A 330 5.21 -9.90 -7.61
N THR A 331 6.05 -9.15 -6.88
CA THR A 331 6.20 -7.71 -7.07
C THR A 331 6.79 -7.37 -8.43
N LEU A 332 6.05 -6.59 -9.24
CA LEU A 332 6.43 -6.32 -10.63
C LEU A 332 7.72 -5.50 -10.74
N SER A 333 7.94 -4.57 -9.83
CA SER A 333 9.15 -3.75 -9.77
C SER A 333 10.38 -4.53 -9.26
N GLY A 334 10.21 -5.78 -8.79
CA GLY A 334 11.30 -6.70 -8.43
C GLY A 334 11.89 -7.47 -9.61
N LEU A 335 11.34 -7.29 -10.82
CA LEU A 335 11.87 -7.90 -12.04
C LEU A 335 13.23 -7.26 -12.42
N SER A 336 14.13 -8.05 -12.98
CA SER A 336 15.54 -7.67 -13.13
C SER A 336 15.86 -6.73 -14.30
N ASP A 337 14.88 -6.40 -15.14
CA ASP A 337 15.09 -5.65 -16.39
C ASP A 337 14.02 -4.57 -16.58
N ALA A 338 14.47 -3.34 -16.87
CA ALA A 338 13.63 -2.17 -17.04
C ALA A 338 12.54 -2.33 -18.12
N ALA A 339 12.86 -2.97 -19.24
CA ALA A 339 11.90 -3.20 -20.31
C ALA A 339 10.89 -4.28 -19.91
N VAL A 340 11.33 -5.31 -19.19
CA VAL A 340 10.43 -6.33 -18.62
C VAL A 340 9.50 -5.72 -17.57
N ILE A 341 9.98 -4.83 -16.70
CA ILE A 341 9.13 -4.11 -15.72
C ILE A 341 8.06 -3.30 -16.46
N ARG A 342 8.45 -2.48 -17.45
CA ARG A 342 7.47 -1.70 -18.23
C ARG A 342 6.43 -2.59 -18.90
N ARG A 343 6.87 -3.72 -19.47
CA ARG A 343 5.97 -4.69 -20.09
C ARG A 343 5.03 -5.35 -19.07
N ALA A 344 5.51 -5.64 -17.87
CA ALA A 344 4.71 -6.20 -16.78
C ALA A 344 3.59 -5.25 -16.35
N TYR A 345 3.90 -3.97 -16.07
CA TYR A 345 2.89 -2.95 -15.72
C TYR A 345 1.90 -2.69 -16.86
N ALA A 346 2.39 -2.58 -18.10
CA ALA A 346 1.53 -2.42 -19.27
C ALA A 346 0.59 -3.62 -19.46
N GLN A 347 1.10 -4.83 -19.32
CA GLN A 347 0.30 -6.05 -19.42
C GLN A 347 -0.71 -6.16 -18.28
N ALA A 348 -0.34 -5.83 -17.05
CA ALA A 348 -1.25 -5.83 -15.90
C ALA A 348 -2.49 -4.94 -16.16
N LEU A 349 -2.26 -3.71 -16.63
CA LEU A 349 -3.33 -2.77 -16.98
C LEU A 349 -4.17 -3.27 -18.15
N VAL A 350 -3.55 -3.69 -19.26
CA VAL A 350 -4.27 -4.10 -20.47
C VAL A 350 -5.05 -5.41 -20.24
N PHE A 351 -4.50 -6.34 -19.46
CA PHE A 351 -5.20 -7.58 -19.14
C PHE A 351 -6.35 -7.34 -18.17
N THR A 352 -6.20 -6.48 -17.17
CA THR A 352 -7.32 -6.07 -16.31
C THR A 352 -8.43 -5.40 -17.11
N ASP A 353 -8.09 -4.48 -18.01
CA ASP A 353 -9.05 -3.86 -18.93
C ASP A 353 -9.75 -4.88 -19.82
N TYR A 354 -9.00 -5.85 -20.37
CA TYR A 354 -9.56 -6.93 -21.17
C TYR A 354 -10.56 -7.77 -20.37
N LEU A 355 -10.24 -8.13 -19.13
CA LEU A 355 -11.14 -8.90 -18.27
C LEU A 355 -12.44 -8.13 -17.99
N VAL A 356 -12.33 -6.85 -17.64
CA VAL A 356 -13.51 -6.01 -17.37
C VAL A 356 -14.34 -5.79 -18.64
N ARG A 357 -13.71 -5.46 -19.77
CA ARG A 357 -14.41 -5.19 -21.03
C ARG A 357 -15.09 -6.43 -21.61
N THR A 358 -14.49 -7.61 -21.42
CA THR A 358 -14.96 -8.86 -22.04
C THR A 358 -15.94 -9.60 -21.14
N PHE A 359 -15.69 -9.65 -19.83
CA PHE A 359 -16.47 -10.46 -18.88
C PHE A 359 -17.23 -9.63 -17.84
N GLY A 360 -16.99 -8.33 -17.78
CA GLY A 360 -17.62 -7.40 -16.85
C GLY A 360 -16.94 -7.36 -15.47
N GLU A 361 -17.16 -6.26 -14.75
CA GLU A 361 -16.66 -6.05 -13.38
C GLU A 361 -17.12 -7.14 -12.41
N TYR A 362 -18.26 -7.80 -12.69
CA TYR A 362 -18.75 -8.90 -11.86
C TYR A 362 -17.72 -10.04 -11.77
N VAL A 363 -17.15 -10.47 -12.90
CA VAL A 363 -16.16 -11.56 -12.90
C VAL A 363 -14.93 -11.17 -12.10
N VAL A 364 -14.42 -9.96 -12.27
CA VAL A 364 -13.25 -9.47 -11.51
C VAL A 364 -13.54 -9.46 -10.00
N ARG A 365 -14.73 -9.03 -9.58
CA ARG A 365 -15.12 -9.06 -8.16
C ARG A 365 -15.24 -10.48 -7.59
N GLU A 366 -15.69 -11.44 -8.39
CA GLU A 366 -15.70 -12.84 -7.98
C GLU A 366 -14.29 -13.43 -7.83
N LEU A 367 -13.31 -12.96 -8.63
CA LEU A 367 -11.90 -13.32 -8.45
C LEU A 367 -11.35 -12.76 -7.13
N LEU A 368 -11.64 -11.50 -6.83
CA LEU A 368 -11.26 -10.87 -5.56
C LEU A 368 -11.92 -11.59 -4.37
N GLY A 369 -13.19 -11.98 -4.48
CA GLY A 369 -13.88 -12.76 -3.45
C GLY A 369 -13.29 -14.16 -3.25
N ALA A 370 -12.81 -14.81 -4.31
CA ALA A 370 -12.07 -16.06 -4.18
C ALA A 370 -10.77 -15.85 -3.39
N LEU A 371 -9.98 -14.84 -3.75
CA LEU A 371 -8.74 -14.50 -3.03
C LEU A 371 -9.01 -14.16 -1.55
N ALA A 372 -10.02 -13.34 -1.26
CA ALA A 372 -10.40 -12.95 0.10
C ALA A 372 -10.81 -14.13 0.99
N THR A 373 -11.25 -15.25 0.39
CA THR A 373 -11.62 -16.47 1.12
C THR A 373 -10.55 -17.55 1.08
N GLY A 374 -9.37 -17.26 0.50
CA GLY A 374 -8.28 -18.22 0.29
C GLY A 374 -8.57 -19.31 -0.75
N ALA A 375 -9.59 -19.11 -1.60
CA ALA A 375 -9.93 -20.02 -2.68
C ALA A 375 -9.05 -19.77 -3.92
N ASP A 376 -8.97 -20.79 -4.79
CA ASP A 376 -8.18 -20.71 -6.02
C ASP A 376 -8.87 -19.79 -7.04
N MET A 377 -8.23 -18.66 -7.33
CA MET A 377 -8.71 -17.64 -8.26
C MET A 377 -8.84 -18.17 -9.69
N GLY A 378 -7.88 -18.98 -10.15
CA GLY A 378 -7.87 -19.52 -11.52
C GLY A 378 -9.03 -20.48 -11.74
N ALA A 379 -9.29 -21.36 -10.77
CA ALA A 379 -10.43 -22.26 -10.77
C ALA A 379 -11.76 -21.49 -10.70
N ARG A 380 -11.83 -20.40 -9.90
CA ARG A 380 -13.02 -19.56 -9.86
C ARG A 380 -13.30 -18.89 -11.20
N PHE A 381 -12.27 -18.37 -11.87
CA PHE A 381 -12.40 -17.80 -13.21
C PHE A 381 -12.93 -18.86 -14.19
N GLU A 382 -12.31 -20.04 -14.22
CA GLU A 382 -12.70 -21.12 -15.15
C GLU A 382 -14.13 -21.60 -14.91
N GLU A 383 -14.60 -21.66 -13.66
CA GLU A 383 -16.00 -21.97 -13.34
C GLU A 383 -16.98 -20.94 -13.95
N LEU A 384 -16.62 -19.65 -13.93
CA LEU A 384 -17.47 -18.55 -14.38
C LEU A 384 -17.50 -18.42 -15.91
N VAL A 385 -16.36 -18.57 -16.58
CA VAL A 385 -16.23 -18.30 -18.03
C VAL A 385 -16.07 -19.54 -18.90
N GLY A 386 -15.69 -20.69 -18.32
CA GLY A 386 -15.54 -21.97 -19.01
C GLY A 386 -14.16 -22.24 -19.62
N PHE A 387 -13.15 -21.43 -19.32
CA PHE A 387 -11.75 -21.60 -19.73
C PHE A 387 -10.79 -20.89 -18.76
N SER A 388 -9.49 -21.20 -18.83
CA SER A 388 -8.49 -20.69 -17.88
C SER A 388 -8.10 -19.23 -18.11
N LEU A 389 -7.54 -18.57 -17.08
CA LEU A 389 -6.95 -17.24 -17.20
C LEU A 389 -5.82 -17.19 -18.25
N ASP A 390 -5.01 -18.24 -18.38
CA ASP A 390 -3.98 -18.33 -19.42
C ASP A 390 -4.59 -18.34 -20.83
N THR A 391 -5.75 -18.96 -21.01
CA THR A 391 -6.48 -18.92 -22.28
C THR A 391 -6.97 -17.51 -22.57
N ALA A 392 -7.53 -16.82 -21.57
CA ALA A 392 -7.92 -15.41 -21.69
C ALA A 392 -6.74 -14.49 -22.03
N LEU A 393 -5.56 -14.74 -21.44
CA LEU A 393 -4.34 -14.00 -21.77
C LEU A 393 -3.88 -14.26 -23.21
N GLY A 394 -4.00 -15.50 -23.68
CA GLY A 394 -3.76 -15.86 -25.08
C GLY A 394 -4.70 -15.12 -26.05
N ASP A 395 -5.99 -15.07 -25.72
CA ASP A 395 -6.98 -14.33 -26.50
C ASP A 395 -6.69 -12.82 -26.55
N LEU A 396 -6.16 -12.24 -25.46
CA LEU A 396 -5.66 -10.86 -25.46
C LEU A 396 -4.44 -10.70 -26.40
N GLY A 397 -3.49 -11.63 -26.38
CA GLY A 397 -2.35 -11.60 -27.31
C GLY A 397 -2.80 -11.57 -28.78
N ASP A 398 -3.76 -12.44 -29.10
CA ASP A 398 -4.41 -12.49 -30.41
C ASP A 398 -5.16 -11.19 -30.78
N GLU A 399 -5.70 -10.46 -29.80
CA GLU A 399 -6.32 -9.14 -29.99
C GLU A 399 -5.27 -8.08 -30.30
N LEU A 400 -4.18 -8.03 -29.52
CA LEU A 400 -3.10 -7.05 -29.69
C LEU A 400 -2.36 -7.20 -31.03
N ASP A 401 -2.33 -8.40 -31.61
CA ASP A 401 -1.72 -8.66 -32.92
C ASP A 401 -2.62 -8.23 -34.11
N ARG A 402 -3.91 -7.97 -33.86
CA ARG A 402 -4.88 -7.57 -34.90
C ARG A 402 -5.04 -6.06 -35.02
N ASP A 403 -4.79 -5.33 -33.93
CA ASP A 403 -4.80 -3.87 -33.85
C ASP A 403 -3.49 -3.27 -34.37
#